data_AF-A0A1C4DPE9-F1
#
_entry.id   AF-A0A1C4DPE9-F1
#
_cell.length_a   1.000
_cell.length_b   1.000
_cell.length_c   1.000
_cell.angle_alpha   90.00
_cell.angle_beta   90.00
_cell.angle_gamma   90.00
#
_symmetry.space_group_name_H-M   'P 1'
#
loop_
_entity.id
_entity.type
_entity.pdbx_description
1 polymer ?
#
loop_
_entity_poly.entity_id
_entity_poly.type
_entity_poly.pdbx_seq_one_letter_code
_entity_poly.pdbx_strand_id
1 'polypeptide(L)'
;MHRKYEVFQKESLSLDQLQDRKLKQTQTAVKQRKQNFLKAYMKDKCNATTCSNLEISESTFKRWLKNDNQFKTEYEKISLTSSTSDN
;
A
#
# COMPACT_ATOMS: atom_id res chain seq x y z
N MET A 1 -52.30 8.38 21.98
CA MET A 1 -51.53 7.13 22.00
C MET A 1 -50.06 7.46 21.76
N HIS A 2 -49.25 7.45 22.81
CA HIS A 2 -47.83 7.78 22.82
C HIS A 2 -46.97 6.53 22.60
N ARG A 3 -46.73 6.10 21.35
CA ARG A 3 -45.76 5.03 21.08
C ARG A 3 -45.01 5.23 19.77
N LYS A 4 -43.79 5.77 19.89
CA LYS A 4 -42.53 5.39 19.20
C LYS A 4 -41.48 6.52 19.07
N TYR A 5 -41.54 7.58 19.88
CA TYR A 5 -40.50 8.62 19.93
C TYR A 5 -39.49 8.46 21.09
N GLU A 6 -39.13 7.23 21.47
CA GLU A 6 -38.34 7.01 22.70
C GLU A 6 -37.09 6.13 22.57
N VAL A 7 -36.51 5.94 21.38
CA VAL A 7 -35.15 5.34 21.34
C VAL A 7 -34.31 5.94 20.21
N PHE A 8 -33.96 7.22 20.36
CA PHE A 8 -32.81 7.81 19.66
C PHE A 8 -31.90 8.54 20.66
N GLN A 9 -31.64 7.89 21.80
CA GLN A 9 -30.84 8.45 22.90
C GLN A 9 -29.94 7.40 23.56
N LYS A 10 -29.38 6.46 22.80
CA LYS A 10 -28.31 5.56 23.27
C LYS A 10 -27.37 5.18 22.13
N GLU A 11 -26.77 6.18 21.54
CA GLU A 11 -25.42 6.15 20.95
C GLU A 11 -25.17 7.55 20.41
N SER A 12 -24.74 8.45 21.28
CA SER A 12 -23.97 9.61 20.82
C SER A 12 -22.61 9.09 20.34
N LEU A 13 -22.61 8.30 19.27
CA LEU A 13 -21.43 8.17 18.42
C LEU A 13 -21.18 9.58 17.91
N SER A 14 -20.21 10.25 18.54
CA SER A 14 -19.77 11.57 18.13
C SER A 14 -19.58 11.57 16.61
N LEU A 15 -20.01 12.64 15.92
CA LEU A 15 -19.69 12.83 14.51
C LEU A 15 -18.16 12.78 14.25
N ASP A 16 -17.32 12.96 15.29
CA ASP A 16 -15.86 12.72 15.24
C ASP A 16 -15.45 11.24 15.16
N GLN A 17 -16.33 10.29 15.51
CA GLN A 17 -16.10 8.84 15.35
C GLN A 17 -16.50 8.36 13.94
N LEU A 18 -17.39 9.08 13.27
CA LEU A 18 -17.57 9.02 11.83
C LEU A 18 -16.51 9.88 11.16
N GLN A 19 -15.23 9.61 11.44
CA GLN A 19 -14.19 10.08 10.56
C GLN A 19 -14.38 9.27 9.27
N ASP A 20 -15.17 9.87 8.38
CA ASP A 20 -15.24 9.62 6.95
C ASP A 20 -14.08 8.71 6.55
N ARG A 21 -14.37 7.43 6.26
CA ARG A 21 -13.37 6.51 5.73
C ARG A 21 -12.92 7.08 4.40
N LYS A 22 -12.06 8.08 4.43
CA LYS A 22 -11.37 8.63 3.29
C LYS A 22 -10.38 7.54 2.93
N LEU A 23 -10.87 6.63 2.09
CA LEU A 23 -10.09 5.93 1.07
C LEU A 23 -9.24 6.97 0.35
N LYS A 24 -8.12 7.34 0.96
CA LYS A 24 -7.13 8.22 0.42
C LYS A 24 -5.85 7.44 0.51
N GLN A 25 -5.37 7.06 -0.67
CA GLN A 25 -3.98 6.76 -0.92
C GLN A 25 -3.14 7.91 -0.34
N THR A 26 -2.80 7.84 0.95
CA THR A 26 -1.88 8.80 1.55
C THR A 26 -0.51 8.52 0.93
N GLN A 27 0.27 9.56 0.66
CA GLN A 27 1.64 9.40 0.14
C GLN A 27 2.45 8.43 1.02
N THR A 28 2.18 8.44 2.33
CA THR A 28 2.72 7.51 3.32
C THR A 28 2.34 6.05 3.03
N ALA A 29 1.07 5.75 2.74
CA ALA A 29 0.64 4.38 2.40
C ALA A 29 1.28 3.89 1.07
N VAL A 30 1.41 4.77 0.08
CA VAL A 30 2.09 4.44 -1.19
C VAL A 30 3.58 4.18 -0.96
N LYS A 31 4.24 5.01 -0.15
CA LYS A 31 5.65 4.84 0.23
C LYS A 31 5.86 3.51 0.96
N GLN A 32 4.98 3.16 1.90
CA GLN A 32 5.05 1.90 2.62
C GLN A 32 4.90 0.70 1.68
N ARG A 33 3.95 0.73 0.74
CA ARG A 33 3.76 -0.34 -0.26
C ARG A 33 5.00 -0.50 -1.15
N LYS A 34 5.61 0.59 -1.60
CA LYS A 34 6.86 0.57 -2.37
C LYS A 34 8.00 -0.07 -1.58
N GLN A 35 8.18 0.30 -0.31
CA GLN A 35 9.19 -0.31 0.55
C GLN A 35 8.94 -1.81 0.78
N ASN A 36 7.68 -2.19 1.00
CA ASN A 36 7.30 -3.60 1.15
C ASN A 36 7.58 -4.39 -0.14
N PHE A 37 7.31 -3.78 -1.31
CA PHE A 37 7.64 -4.36 -2.61
C PHE A 37 9.14 -4.65 -2.74
N LEU A 38 9.99 -3.66 -2.46
CA LEU A 38 11.45 -3.84 -2.55
C LEU A 38 11.95 -4.95 -1.61
N LYS A 39 11.44 -5.00 -0.38
CA LYS A 39 11.79 -6.06 0.59
C LYS A 39 11.35 -7.46 0.15
N ALA A 40 10.15 -7.58 -0.42
CA ALA A 40 9.65 -8.85 -0.94
C ALA A 40 10.43 -9.28 -2.20
N TYR A 41 10.74 -8.32 -3.08
CA TYR A 41 11.56 -8.56 -4.26
C TYR A 41 12.97 -9.03 -3.90
N MET A 42 13.59 -8.50 -2.85
CA MET A 42 14.88 -9.00 -2.35
C MET A 42 14.86 -10.48 -1.95
N LYS A 43 13.71 -11.01 -1.53
CA LYS A 43 13.55 -12.41 -1.12
C LYS A 43 13.23 -13.31 -2.31
N ASP A 44 12.21 -12.95 -3.07
CA ASP A 44 11.67 -13.79 -4.14
C ASP A 44 12.43 -13.64 -5.46
N LYS A 45 13.16 -12.52 -5.63
CA LYS A 45 13.86 -12.10 -6.86
C LYS A 45 12.99 -12.15 -8.13
N CYS A 46 11.66 -12.12 -7.98
CA CYS A 46 10.72 -12.27 -9.07
C CYS A 46 9.62 -11.21 -8.99
N ASN A 47 9.56 -10.33 -10.00
CA ASN A 47 8.56 -9.26 -10.07
C ASN A 47 7.13 -9.78 -10.07
N ALA A 48 6.84 -10.84 -10.84
CA ALA A 48 5.49 -11.38 -10.97
C ALA A 48 5.00 -12.00 -9.66
N THR A 49 5.86 -12.75 -8.98
CA THR A 49 5.58 -13.35 -7.68
C THR A 49 5.37 -12.27 -6.62
N THR A 50 6.26 -11.26 -6.57
CA THR A 50 6.12 -10.15 -5.61
C THR A 50 4.86 -9.30 -5.88
N CYS A 51 4.51 -9.05 -7.14
CA CYS A 51 3.27 -8.36 -7.51
C CYS A 51 2.04 -9.15 -7.03
N SER A 52 2.03 -10.46 -7.25
CA SER A 52 0.94 -11.34 -6.82
C SER A 52 0.82 -11.41 -5.29
N ASN A 53 1.94 -11.59 -4.60
CA ASN A 53 2.00 -11.70 -3.13
C ASN A 53 1.55 -10.42 -2.41
N LEU A 54 1.75 -9.26 -3.03
CA LEU A 54 1.39 -7.96 -2.46
C LEU A 54 0.09 -7.38 -3.03
N GLU A 55 -0.61 -8.14 -3.87
CA GLU A 55 -1.81 -7.71 -4.60
C GLU A 55 -1.59 -6.38 -5.36
N ILE A 56 -0.38 -6.20 -5.89
CA ILE A 56 0.00 -5.04 -6.69
C ILE A 56 -0.11 -5.42 -8.16
N SER A 57 -0.89 -4.66 -8.93
CA SER A 57 -0.94 -4.87 -10.37
C SER A 57 0.42 -4.54 -11.01
N GLU A 58 0.83 -5.32 -12.01
CA GLU A 58 2.06 -5.01 -12.77
C GLU A 58 2.02 -3.60 -13.38
N SER A 59 0.85 -3.14 -13.79
CA SER A 59 0.65 -1.77 -14.29
C SER A 59 1.01 -0.71 -13.24
N THR A 60 0.70 -0.96 -11.96
CA THR A 60 1.05 -0.08 -10.85
C THR A 60 2.56 -0.08 -10.62
N PHE A 61 3.19 -1.25 -10.64
CA PHE A 61 4.65 -1.37 -10.56
C PHE A 61 5.36 -0.64 -11.72
N LYS A 62 4.93 -0.90 -12.96
CA LYS A 62 5.46 -0.22 -14.16
C LYS A 62 5.28 1.31 -14.06
N ARG A 63 4.14 1.78 -13.53
CA ARG A 63 3.90 3.20 -13.27
C ARG A 63 4.87 3.78 -12.24
N TRP A 64 5.19 3.04 -11.18
CA TRP A 64 6.18 3.47 -10.19
C TRP A 64 7.57 3.59 -10.81
N LEU A 65 8.01 2.62 -11.62
CA LEU A 65 9.29 2.71 -12.33
C LEU A 65 9.37 3.91 -13.27
N LYS A 66 8.25 4.27 -13.92
CA LYS A 66 8.21 5.40 -14.87
C LYS A 66 8.16 6.77 -14.19
N ASN A 67 7.39 6.90 -13.11
CA ASN A 67 7.05 8.20 -12.53
C ASN A 67 7.75 8.50 -11.20
N ASP A 68 8.35 7.49 -10.55
CA ASP A 68 9.06 7.64 -9.29
C ASP A 68 10.53 7.22 -9.48
N ASN A 69 11.37 8.23 -9.75
CA ASN A 69 12.80 8.04 -9.94
C ASN A 69 13.48 7.46 -8.69
N GLN A 70 13.01 7.80 -7.49
CA GLN A 70 13.57 7.26 -6.25
C GLN A 70 13.30 5.76 -6.16
N PHE A 71 12.05 5.34 -6.43
CA PHE A 71 11.70 3.92 -6.44
C PHE A 71 12.49 3.15 -7.51
N LYS A 72 12.64 3.73 -8.71
CA LYS A 72 13.42 3.13 -9.79
C LYS A 72 14.89 2.90 -9.39
N THR A 73 15.55 3.92 -8.85
CA THR A 73 16.96 3.81 -8.42
C THR A 73 17.16 2.74 -7.34
N GLU A 74 16.26 2.69 -6.34
CA GLU A 74 16.33 1.67 -5.28
C GLU A 74 16.11 0.25 -5.84
N TYR A 75 15.13 0.09 -6.75
CA TYR A 75 14.86 -1.16 -7.43
C TYR A 75 16.07 -1.63 -8.26
N GLU A 76 16.66 -0.74 -9.07
CA GLU A 76 17.83 -1.05 -9.90
C GLU A 76 19.05 -1.42 -9.04
N LYS A 77 19.27 -0.70 -7.93
CA LYS A 77 20.35 -1.01 -6.97
C LYS A 77 20.19 -2.40 -6.40
N ILE A 78 18.98 -2.76 -5.95
CA ILE A 78 18.68 -4.09 -5.43
C ILE A 78 18.89 -5.16 -6.51
N SER A 79 18.36 -4.92 -7.72
CA SER A 79 18.53 -5.83 -8.86
C SER A 79 20.00 -6.08 -9.19
N LEU A 80 20.82 -5.03 -9.17
CA LEU A 80 22.26 -5.12 -9.45
C LEU A 80 23.01 -5.87 -8.35
N THR A 81 22.77 -5.53 -7.08
CA THR A 81 23.44 -6.20 -5.94
C THR A 81 23.16 -7.70 -5.87
N SER A 82 21.96 -8.12 -6.29
CA SER A 82 21.57 -9.53 -6.32
C SER A 82 22.32 -10.40 -7.35
N SER A 83 23.06 -9.76 -8.27
CA SER A 83 23.85 -10.42 -9.33
C SER A 83 25.34 -10.58 -8.97
N THR A 84 25.80 -10.02 -7.84
CA THR A 84 27.21 -10.02 -7.41
C THR A 84 27.50 -10.92 -6.20
N SER A 85 26.57 -11.80 -5.81
CA SER A 85 26.82 -12.80 -4.74
C SER A 85 27.32 -14.15 -5.24
N ASP A 86 27.72 -14.26 -6.50
CA ASP A 86 28.46 -15.41 -7.02
C ASP A 86 29.93 -15.01 -7.22
N ASN A 87 30.71 -15.05 -6.13
CA ASN A 87 32.16 -15.32 -6.13
C ASN A 87 32.65 -15.58 -4.70
#